data_AF-A0A1Y2ALQ5-F1
#
_entry.id   AF-A0A1Y2ALQ5-F1
#
_cell.length_a   1.000
_cell.length_b   1.000
_cell.length_c   1.000
_cell.angle_alpha   90.00
_cell.angle_beta   90.00
_cell.angle_gamma   90.00
#
_symmetry.space_group_name_H-M   'P 1'
#
loop_
_entity.id
_entity.type
_entity.pdbx_description
1 polymer ?
#
loop_
_entity_poly.entity_id
_entity_poly.type
_entity_poly.pdbx_seq_one_letter_code
_entity_poly.pdbx_strand_id
1 'polypeptide(L)'
;MHELCHALAGVLTCAHVESITLDPEQGGSTRMRGGIPAITLPAGYLGSSLIGAGLIACGFDTDASKVATLVLAFFWILTLWWARRSWVAYVTIAIMAGLVIVCWLVAHSVALRFLILFIGVMSCFYAIWDIVDDTLSRKVNTSDASEYARIVGCCGSRFWGAFWLVQASIFFAASLLVGIAAFKDDWGTQASKADNFLGGSP
;
A
#
# COMPACT_ATOMS: atom_id res chain seq x y z
N MET A 1 5.23 0.29 0.35
CA MET A 1 3.99 0.83 0.94
C MET A 1 4.03 0.84 2.45
N HIS A 2 4.32 -0.28 3.12
CA HIS A 2 4.48 -0.37 4.58
C HIS A 2 5.39 0.74 5.15
N GLU A 3 6.65 0.78 4.70
CA GLU A 3 7.62 1.81 5.11
C GLU A 3 7.19 3.25 4.81
N LEU A 4 6.53 3.45 3.66
CA LEU A 4 6.01 4.77 3.31
C LEU A 4 4.95 5.24 4.33
N CYS A 5 4.11 4.33 4.82
CA CYS A 5 3.08 4.67 5.79
C CYS A 5 3.68 5.04 7.16
N HIS A 6 4.73 4.34 7.60
CA HIS A 6 5.51 4.76 8.77
C HIS A 6 6.08 6.17 8.59
N ALA A 7 6.72 6.43 7.44
CA ALA A 7 7.32 7.72 7.15
C ALA A 7 6.28 8.85 7.12
N LEU A 8 5.14 8.65 6.46
CA LEU A 8 4.05 9.62 6.38
C LEU A 8 3.43 9.89 7.76
N ALA A 9 3.12 8.84 8.53
CA ALA A 9 2.63 9.00 9.90
C ALA A 9 3.66 9.70 10.80
N GLY A 10 4.95 9.42 10.58
CA GLY A 10 6.06 10.11 11.21
C GLY A 10 5.99 11.61 10.93
N VAL A 11 5.99 12.01 9.66
CA VAL A 11 5.91 13.43 9.25
C VAL A 11 4.68 14.11 9.85
N LEU A 12 3.51 13.46 9.79
CA LEU A 12 2.26 14.00 10.36
C LEU A 12 2.30 14.14 11.89
N THR A 13 3.14 13.37 12.57
CA THR A 13 3.37 13.46 14.01
C THR A 13 4.64 14.25 14.36
N CYS A 14 5.13 15.07 13.42
CA CYS A 14 6.32 15.92 13.56
C CYS A 14 7.65 15.15 13.74
N ALA A 15 7.73 13.92 13.23
CA ALA A 15 8.99 13.18 13.14
C ALA A 15 9.83 13.65 11.94
N HIS A 16 11.14 13.59 12.10
CA HIS A 16 12.10 13.74 11.01
C HIS A 16 12.47 12.36 10.46
N VAL A 17 12.04 12.04 9.24
CA VAL A 17 12.38 10.78 8.55
C VAL A 17 13.79 10.88 8.00
N GLU A 18 14.70 10.03 8.48
CA GLU A 18 16.11 10.02 8.08
C GLU A 18 16.32 9.23 6.78
N SER A 19 15.76 8.02 6.71
CA SER A 19 15.92 7.14 5.56
C SER A 19 14.94 5.97 5.58
N ILE A 20 14.55 5.51 4.39
CA ILE A 20 13.94 4.19 4.19
C ILE A 20 14.99 3.27 3.57
N THR A 21 15.14 2.07 4.13
CA THR A 21 16.01 1.02 3.59
C THR A 21 15.15 -0.18 3.22
N LEU A 22 15.44 -0.78 2.07
CA LEU A 22 14.86 -2.05 1.64
C LEU A 22 16.01 -3.03 1.42
N ASP A 23 16.07 -4.06 2.26
CA ASP A 23 17.05 -5.13 2.20
C ASP A 23 16.35 -6.43 1.77
N PRO A 24 16.85 -7.14 0.73
CA PRO A 24 16.23 -8.39 0.27
C PRO A 24 16.21 -9.51 1.32
N GLU A 25 17.15 -9.52 2.26
CA GLU A 25 17.30 -10.55 3.29
C GLU A 25 16.62 -10.15 4.61
N GLN A 26 16.65 -8.86 4.95
CA GLN A 26 16.17 -8.34 6.24
C GLN A 26 14.83 -7.62 6.17
N GLY A 27 14.32 -7.30 4.97
CA GLY A 27 13.07 -6.58 4.77
C GLY A 27 13.22 -5.06 4.75
N GLY A 28 12.10 -4.36 4.93
CA GLY A 28 12.05 -2.90 4.98
C GLY A 28 12.36 -2.35 6.38
N SER A 29 12.92 -1.13 6.44
CA SER A 29 13.06 -0.39 7.69
C SER A 29 13.01 1.12 7.46
N THR A 30 12.16 1.80 8.24
CA THR A 30 12.04 3.26 8.26
C THR A 30 12.75 3.82 9.49
N ARG A 31 13.84 4.55 9.25
CA ARG A 31 14.58 5.24 10.31
C ARG A 31 14.07 6.67 10.43
N MET A 32 13.57 7.04 11.62
CA MET A 32 13.04 8.36 11.91
C MET A 32 13.35 8.79 13.35
N ARG A 33 13.37 10.11 13.60
CA ARG A 33 13.56 10.70 14.94
C ARG A 33 12.35 11.56 15.33
N GLY A 34 11.88 11.41 16.55
CA GLY A 34 10.65 12.07 17.01
C GLY A 34 9.40 11.34 16.52
N GLY A 35 8.26 12.04 16.49
CA GLY A 35 6.97 11.43 16.19
C GLY A 35 6.28 10.82 17.41
N ILE A 36 5.08 10.30 17.19
CA ILE A 36 4.30 9.58 18.19
C ILE A 36 4.31 8.09 17.83
N PRO A 37 5.10 7.23 18.50
CA PRO A 37 5.20 5.81 18.20
C PRO A 37 3.87 5.06 18.19
N ALA A 38 2.92 5.49 19.05
CA ALA A 38 1.58 4.92 19.09
C ALA A 38 0.76 5.15 17.81
N ILE A 39 1.18 6.05 16.93
CA ILE A 39 0.57 6.30 15.62
C ILE A 39 1.47 5.73 14.52
N THR A 40 2.78 5.91 14.63
CA THR A 40 3.69 5.52 13.55
C THR A 40 3.85 4.01 13.43
N LEU A 41 3.92 3.24 14.53
CA LEU A 41 4.06 1.79 14.50
C LEU A 41 2.87 1.08 13.82
N PRO A 42 1.59 1.34 14.17
CA PRO A 42 0.48 0.70 13.46
C PRO A 42 0.32 1.20 12.02
N ALA A 43 0.89 2.36 11.67
CA ALA A 43 0.72 2.95 10.34
C ALA A 43 1.26 2.06 9.22
N GLY A 44 2.30 1.25 9.46
CA GLY A 44 2.81 0.29 8.49
C GLY A 44 1.73 -0.67 8.01
N TYR A 45 1.18 -1.48 8.92
CA TYR A 45 0.14 -2.46 8.60
C TYR A 45 -1.17 -1.81 8.18
N LEU A 46 -1.66 -0.82 8.95
CA LEU A 46 -2.98 -0.22 8.71
C LEU A 46 -2.98 0.66 7.46
N GLY A 47 -1.91 1.43 7.24
CA GLY A 47 -1.79 2.29 6.07
C GLY A 47 -1.61 1.48 4.79
N SER A 48 -0.74 0.46 4.80
CA SER A 48 -0.52 -0.37 3.61
C SER A 48 -1.75 -1.20 3.22
N SER A 49 -2.50 -1.73 4.19
CA SER A 49 -3.76 -2.43 3.95
C SER A 49 -4.87 -1.47 3.49
N LEU A 50 -4.94 -0.25 4.02
CA LEU A 50 -5.88 0.77 3.57
C LEU A 50 -5.61 1.24 2.14
N ILE A 51 -4.34 1.51 1.80
CA ILE A 51 -3.94 1.85 0.43
C ILE A 51 -4.27 0.68 -0.51
N GLY A 52 -3.96 -0.55 -0.10
CA GLY A 52 -4.32 -1.76 -0.85
C GLY A 52 -5.83 -1.86 -1.10
N ALA A 53 -6.64 -1.62 -0.08
CA ALA A 53 -8.10 -1.58 -0.18
C ALA A 53 -8.60 -0.50 -1.16
N GLY A 54 -8.01 0.69 -1.13
CA GLY A 54 -8.30 1.74 -2.11
C GLY A 54 -8.01 1.30 -3.55
N LEU A 55 -6.84 0.68 -3.78
CA LEU A 55 -6.45 0.15 -5.09
C LEU A 55 -7.38 -0.97 -5.55
N ILE A 56 -7.80 -1.87 -4.66
CA ILE A 56 -8.78 -2.92 -4.97
C ILE A 56 -10.09 -2.31 -5.44
N ALA A 57 -10.64 -1.35 -4.69
CA ALA A 57 -11.89 -0.70 -5.05
C ALA A 57 -11.78 0.01 -6.41
N CYS A 58 -10.71 0.77 -6.65
CA CYS A 58 -10.46 1.41 -7.94
C CYS A 58 -10.26 0.40 -9.09
N GLY A 59 -9.78 -0.80 -8.81
CA GLY A 59 -9.59 -1.89 -9.77
C GLY A 59 -10.87 -2.47 -10.39
N PHE A 60 -12.05 -1.99 -10.02
CA PHE A 60 -13.33 -2.38 -10.64
C PHE A 60 -13.73 -1.49 -11.83
N ASP A 61 -13.07 -0.34 -12.00
CA ASP A 61 -13.33 0.62 -13.07
C ASP A 61 -12.03 1.14 -13.70
N THR A 62 -12.05 1.35 -15.01
CA THR A 62 -10.86 1.74 -15.77
C THR A 62 -10.40 3.17 -15.43
N ASP A 63 -11.30 4.13 -15.29
CA ASP A 63 -10.94 5.52 -14.99
C ASP A 63 -10.51 5.67 -13.54
N ALA A 64 -11.19 5.00 -12.62
CA ALA A 64 -10.76 4.90 -11.23
C ALA A 64 -9.36 4.27 -11.13
N SER A 65 -9.07 3.22 -11.90
CA SER A 65 -7.74 2.61 -11.97
C SER A 65 -6.68 3.56 -12.53
N LYS A 66 -7.02 4.35 -13.56
CA LYS A 66 -6.13 5.39 -14.09
C LYS A 66 -5.81 6.43 -13.02
N VAL A 67 -6.80 6.98 -12.33
CA VAL A 67 -6.57 7.92 -11.21
C VAL A 67 -5.73 7.27 -10.11
N ALA A 68 -6.03 6.03 -9.74
CA ALA A 68 -5.28 5.29 -8.73
C ALA A 68 -3.80 5.12 -9.08
N THR A 69 -3.46 4.87 -10.35
CA THR A 69 -2.04 4.81 -10.76
C THR A 69 -1.30 6.14 -10.62
N LEU A 70 -1.96 7.29 -10.82
CA LEU A 70 -1.34 8.60 -10.63
C LEU A 70 -1.02 8.83 -9.14
N VAL A 71 -1.94 8.47 -8.24
CA VAL A 71 -1.73 8.50 -6.80
C VAL A 71 -0.61 7.52 -6.39
N LEU A 72 -0.61 6.32 -6.97
CA LEU A 72 0.43 5.31 -6.74
C LEU A 72 1.81 5.80 -7.18
N ALA A 73 1.91 6.46 -8.34
CA ALA A 73 3.13 7.05 -8.84
C ALA A 73 3.65 8.15 -7.90
N PHE A 74 2.76 8.98 -7.37
CA PHE A 74 3.12 9.96 -6.34
C PHE A 74 3.69 9.30 -5.08
N PHE A 75 3.06 8.22 -4.59
CA PHE A 75 3.57 7.45 -3.45
C PHE A 75 4.92 6.80 -3.72
N TRP A 76 5.18 6.32 -4.94
CA TRP A 76 6.50 5.81 -5.32
C TRP A 76 7.56 6.91 -5.35
N ILE A 77 7.25 8.09 -5.86
CA ILE A 77 8.17 9.23 -5.84
C ILE A 77 8.52 9.61 -4.40
N LEU A 78 7.52 9.69 -3.51
CA LEU A 78 7.76 9.92 -2.08
C LEU A 78 8.60 8.81 -1.45
N THR A 79 8.34 7.55 -1.79
CA THR A 79 9.14 6.42 -1.31
C THR A 79 10.60 6.57 -1.75
N LEU A 80 10.85 6.91 -3.02
CA LEU A 80 12.20 7.12 -3.55
C LEU A 80 12.89 8.34 -2.91
N TRP A 81 12.14 9.38 -2.53
CA TRP A 81 12.69 10.54 -1.83
C TRP A 81 13.36 10.18 -0.49
N TRP A 82 12.77 9.24 0.26
CA TRP A 82 13.36 8.74 1.51
C TRP A 82 14.25 7.51 1.31
N ALA A 83 14.05 6.74 0.23
CA ALA A 83 14.81 5.55 -0.11
C ALA A 83 15.97 5.80 -1.09
N ARG A 84 16.50 7.03 -1.16
CA ARG A 84 17.52 7.47 -2.15
C ARG A 84 18.79 6.61 -2.24
N ARG A 85 19.07 5.80 -1.23
CA ARG A 85 20.25 4.91 -1.19
C ARG A 85 19.93 3.46 -1.53
N SER A 86 18.66 3.08 -1.64
CA SER A 86 18.25 1.69 -1.90
C SER A 86 18.12 1.45 -3.41
N TRP A 87 19.11 0.78 -4.00
CA TRP A 87 19.05 0.37 -5.41
C TRP A 87 17.86 -0.57 -5.68
N VAL A 88 17.50 -1.40 -4.70
CA VAL A 88 16.34 -2.30 -4.76
C VAL A 88 15.05 -1.51 -4.95
N ALA A 89 14.88 -0.40 -4.21
CA ALA A 89 13.72 0.48 -4.36
C ALA A 89 13.63 1.04 -5.79
N TYR A 90 14.74 1.54 -6.34
CA TYR A 90 14.77 2.07 -7.70
C TYR A 90 14.44 1.01 -8.75
N VAL A 91 15.05 -0.17 -8.69
CA VAL A 91 14.83 -1.24 -9.68
C VAL A 91 13.39 -1.75 -9.62
N THR A 92 12.88 -2.05 -8.43
CA THR A 92 11.51 -2.57 -8.27
C THR A 92 10.45 -1.56 -8.70
N ILE A 93 10.60 -0.27 -8.33
CA ILE A 93 9.69 0.79 -8.76
C ILE A 93 9.82 1.03 -10.27
N ALA A 94 11.01 1.00 -10.85
CA ALA A 94 11.19 1.20 -12.30
C ALA A 94 10.52 0.08 -13.11
N ILE A 95 10.69 -1.19 -12.71
CA ILE A 95 10.03 -2.33 -13.36
C ILE A 95 8.51 -2.19 -13.26
N MET A 96 7.99 -1.89 -12.07
CA MET A 96 6.55 -1.76 -11.87
C MET A 96 5.97 -0.56 -12.63
N ALA A 97 6.67 0.58 -12.66
CA ALA A 97 6.28 1.76 -13.44
C ALA A 97 6.26 1.47 -14.93
N GLY A 98 7.26 0.74 -15.44
CA GLY A 98 7.28 0.28 -16.83
C GLY A 98 6.06 -0.59 -17.17
N LEU A 99 5.73 -1.55 -16.29
CA LEU A 99 4.55 -2.40 -16.47
C LEU A 99 3.24 -1.60 -16.45
N VAL A 100 3.11 -0.63 -15.52
CA VAL A 100 1.95 0.27 -15.47
C VAL A 100 1.81 1.09 -16.75
N ILE A 101 2.90 1.64 -17.30
CA ILE A 101 2.88 2.40 -18.56
C ILE A 101 2.42 1.51 -19.71
N VAL A 102 2.95 0.28 -19.83
CA VAL A 102 2.53 -0.67 -20.86
C VAL A 102 1.04 -0.98 -20.72
N CYS A 103 0.58 -1.32 -19.51
CA CYS A 103 -0.82 -1.63 -19.26
C CYS A 103 -1.76 -0.43 -19.44
N TRP A 104 -1.27 0.80 -19.24
CA TRP A 104 -2.02 2.02 -19.52
C TRP A 104 -2.24 2.19 -21.03
N LEU A 105 -1.21 1.97 -21.84
CA LEU A 105 -1.25 2.21 -23.30
C LEU A 105 -1.94 1.08 -24.09
N VAL A 106 -1.91 -0.15 -23.58
CA VAL A 106 -2.46 -1.33 -24.28
C VAL A 106 -3.95 -1.51 -23.98
N ALA A 107 -4.73 -1.87 -25.02
CA ALA A 107 -6.12 -2.29 -24.93
C ALA A 107 -7.02 -1.34 -24.12
N HIS A 108 -6.95 -0.03 -24.40
CA HIS A 108 -7.74 1.01 -23.73
C HIS A 108 -7.64 0.95 -22.18
N SER A 109 -6.46 0.59 -21.67
CA SER A 109 -6.18 0.44 -20.23
C SER A 109 -6.98 -0.66 -19.52
N VAL A 110 -7.60 -1.61 -20.25
CA VAL A 110 -8.28 -2.75 -19.62
C VAL A 110 -7.30 -3.61 -18.81
N ALA A 111 -6.08 -3.80 -19.31
CA ALA A 111 -5.02 -4.49 -18.58
C ALA A 111 -4.60 -3.74 -17.30
N LEU A 112 -4.63 -2.41 -17.32
CA LEU A 112 -4.29 -1.57 -16.17
C LEU A 112 -5.22 -1.84 -14.99
N ARG A 113 -6.51 -2.02 -15.25
CA ARG A 113 -7.52 -2.32 -14.24
C ARG A 113 -7.16 -3.59 -13.46
N PHE A 114 -6.81 -4.66 -14.17
CA PHE A 114 -6.40 -5.91 -13.55
C PHE A 114 -5.06 -5.80 -12.81
N LEU A 115 -4.11 -5.03 -13.35
CA LEU A 115 -2.83 -4.79 -12.69
C LEU A 115 -3.03 -4.03 -11.37
N ILE A 116 -3.87 -2.99 -11.35
CA ILE A 116 -4.16 -2.22 -10.13
C ILE A 116 -4.89 -3.06 -9.09
N LEU A 117 -5.88 -3.84 -9.53
CA LEU A 117 -6.54 -4.81 -8.66
C LEU A 117 -5.52 -5.79 -8.06
N PHE A 118 -4.62 -6.33 -8.88
CA PHE A 118 -3.56 -7.24 -8.42
C PHE A 118 -2.63 -6.56 -7.40
N ILE A 119 -2.13 -5.36 -7.68
CA ILE A 119 -1.28 -4.61 -6.74
C ILE A 119 -2.02 -4.36 -5.42
N GLY A 120 -3.29 -3.99 -5.47
CA GLY A 120 -4.14 -3.78 -4.29
C GLY A 120 -4.30 -5.04 -3.45
N VAL A 121 -4.67 -6.16 -4.09
CA VAL A 121 -4.79 -7.48 -3.43
C VAL A 121 -3.47 -7.89 -2.80
N MET A 122 -2.36 -7.79 -3.55
CA MET A 122 -1.04 -8.12 -3.03
C MET A 122 -0.66 -7.22 -1.85
N SER A 123 -0.96 -5.93 -1.88
CA SER A 123 -0.68 -5.01 -0.76
C SER A 123 -1.45 -5.41 0.51
N CYS A 124 -2.73 -5.76 0.41
CA CYS A 124 -3.51 -6.25 1.55
C CYS A 124 -2.98 -7.60 2.06
N PHE A 125 -2.66 -8.53 1.15
CA PHE A 125 -2.19 -9.86 1.53
C PHE A 125 -0.80 -9.83 2.15
N TYR A 126 0.12 -9.00 1.66
CA TYR A 126 1.41 -8.79 2.29
C TYR A 126 1.26 -8.17 3.68
N ALA A 127 0.37 -7.18 3.86
CA ALA A 127 0.10 -6.63 5.19
C ALA A 127 -0.44 -7.70 6.17
N ILE A 128 -1.36 -8.56 5.70
CA ILE A 128 -1.87 -9.70 6.47
C ILE A 128 -0.75 -10.69 6.80
N TRP A 129 0.06 -11.02 5.81
CA TRP A 129 1.19 -11.95 5.94
C TRP A 129 2.21 -11.43 6.96
N ASP A 130 2.59 -10.16 6.88
CA ASP A 130 3.53 -9.54 7.81
C ASP A 130 2.98 -9.61 9.24
N ILE A 131 1.70 -9.28 9.46
CA ILE A 131 1.07 -9.41 10.78
C ILE A 131 1.11 -10.87 11.27
N VAL A 132 0.77 -11.84 10.41
CA VAL A 132 0.79 -13.27 10.75
C VAL A 132 2.21 -13.71 11.11
N ASP A 133 3.19 -13.38 10.28
CA ASP A 133 4.59 -13.77 10.50
C ASP A 133 5.16 -13.14 11.77
N ASP A 134 4.86 -11.86 12.00
CA ASP A 134 5.33 -11.11 13.18
C ASP A 134 4.67 -11.55 14.50
N THR A 135 3.49 -12.17 14.44
CA THR A 135 2.71 -12.52 15.65
C THR A 135 2.73 -14.02 15.96
N LEU A 136 2.79 -14.86 14.93
CA LEU A 136 2.72 -16.33 15.05
C LEU A 136 4.10 -16.99 14.87
N SER A 137 4.97 -16.50 13.99
CA SER A 137 6.23 -17.19 13.63
C SER A 137 7.40 -16.97 14.60
N ARG A 138 7.24 -16.17 15.67
CA ARG A 138 8.31 -15.92 16.67
C ARG A 138 9.66 -15.51 16.04
N LYS A 139 9.67 -14.56 15.09
CA LYS A 139 10.95 -13.98 14.67
C LYS A 139 11.62 -13.28 15.86
N VAL A 140 12.94 -13.47 15.97
CA VAL A 140 13.81 -12.85 16.97
C VAL A 140 13.92 -11.33 16.76
N ASN A 141 13.52 -10.83 15.59
CA ASN A 141 13.49 -9.41 15.25
C ASN A 141 12.27 -8.70 15.88
N THR A 142 12.49 -7.48 16.34
CA THR A 142 11.45 -6.60 16.90
C THR A 142 10.46 -6.18 15.81
N SER A 143 9.22 -6.68 15.87
CA SER A 143 8.13 -6.27 14.97
C SER A 143 7.38 -5.04 15.48
N ASP A 144 6.63 -4.35 14.60
CA ASP A 144 5.83 -3.18 14.95
C ASP A 144 4.84 -3.49 16.07
N ALA A 145 4.20 -4.67 16.04
CA ALA A 145 3.29 -5.12 17.08
C ALA A 145 4.00 -5.37 18.42
N SER A 146 5.25 -5.83 18.39
CA SER A 146 6.04 -6.08 19.59
C SER A 146 6.53 -4.79 20.23
N GLU A 147 6.98 -3.83 19.42
CA GLU A 147 7.33 -2.49 19.89
C GLU A 147 6.10 -1.74 20.41
N TYR A 148 4.96 -1.86 19.74
CA TYR A 148 3.72 -1.23 20.18
C TYR A 148 3.25 -1.76 21.54
N ALA A 149 3.27 -3.09 21.72
CA ALA A 149 2.93 -3.71 23.01
C ALA A 149 3.86 -3.23 24.14
N ARG A 150 5.15 -3.02 23.85
CA ARG A 150 6.12 -2.51 24.83
C ARG A 150 5.79 -1.08 25.26
N ILE A 151 5.38 -0.22 24.32
CA ILE A 151 5.07 1.18 24.59
C ILE A 151 3.73 1.34 25.30
N VAL A 152 2.70 0.60 24.87
CA VAL A 152 1.36 0.68 25.48
C VAL A 152 1.31 -0.02 26.84
N GLY A 153 2.19 -1.01 27.08
CA GLY A 153 2.29 -1.71 28.37
C GLY A 153 1.11 -2.63 28.69
N CYS A 154 0.01 -2.57 27.92
CA CYS A 154 -1.05 -3.57 27.92
C CYS A 154 -0.95 -4.47 26.71
N CYS A 155 -1.31 -5.74 26.96
CA CYS A 155 -1.78 -6.66 25.95
C CYS A 155 -0.60 -7.07 25.02
N GLY A 156 -0.15 -8.33 25.09
CA GLY A 156 1.06 -8.77 24.37
C GLY A 156 0.99 -8.56 22.85
N SER A 157 2.13 -8.67 22.15
CA SER A 157 2.22 -8.44 20.69
C SER A 157 1.18 -9.20 19.85
N ARG A 158 0.80 -10.40 20.29
CA ARG A 158 -0.25 -11.23 19.66
C ARG A 158 -1.63 -10.59 19.69
N PHE A 159 -1.98 -9.87 20.76
CA PHE A 159 -3.28 -9.20 20.86
C PHE A 159 -3.36 -8.06 19.84
N TRP A 160 -2.36 -7.17 19.83
CA TRP A 160 -2.29 -6.05 18.89
C TRP A 160 -2.19 -6.52 17.44
N GLY A 161 -1.40 -7.57 17.21
CA GLY A 161 -1.35 -8.26 15.94
C GLY A 161 -2.70 -8.81 15.48
N ALA A 162 -3.40 -9.58 16.33
CA ALA A 162 -4.72 -10.10 16.01
C ALA A 162 -5.74 -8.96 15.75
N PHE A 163 -5.66 -7.88 16.51
CA PHE A 163 -6.50 -6.70 16.31
C PHE A 163 -6.28 -6.06 14.93
N TRP A 164 -5.03 -5.84 14.52
CA TRP A 164 -4.73 -5.28 13.20
C TRP A 164 -4.98 -6.28 12.06
N LEU A 165 -4.83 -7.59 12.30
CA LEU A 165 -5.19 -8.63 11.35
C LEU A 165 -6.68 -8.60 11.01
N VAL A 166 -7.54 -8.45 12.03
CA VAL A 166 -8.99 -8.28 11.85
C VAL A 166 -9.26 -7.00 11.05
N GLN A 167 -8.61 -5.89 11.41
CA GLN A 167 -8.77 -4.62 10.70
C GLN A 167 -8.36 -4.71 9.22
N ALA A 168 -7.21 -5.32 8.91
CA ALA A 168 -6.73 -5.51 7.55
C ALA A 168 -7.69 -6.41 6.73
N SER A 169 -8.21 -7.47 7.35
CA SER A 169 -9.24 -8.34 6.75
C SER A 169 -10.54 -7.58 6.45
N ILE A 170 -10.96 -6.68 7.35
CA ILE A 170 -12.12 -5.82 7.13
C ILE A 170 -11.88 -4.87 5.95
N PHE A 171 -10.72 -4.22 5.86
CA PHE A 171 -10.40 -3.34 4.73
C PHE A 171 -10.42 -4.10 3.40
N PHE A 172 -9.85 -5.31 3.36
CA PHE A 172 -9.90 -6.17 2.19
C PHE A 172 -11.36 -6.49 1.79
N ALA A 173 -12.16 -7.02 2.71
CA ALA A 173 -13.55 -7.39 2.43
C ALA A 173 -14.41 -6.18 2.03
N ALA A 174 -14.27 -5.06 2.75
CA ALA A 174 -14.98 -3.82 2.45
C ALA A 174 -14.62 -3.27 1.07
N SER A 175 -13.35 -3.34 0.66
CA SER A 175 -12.93 -2.87 -0.67
C SER A 175 -13.58 -3.63 -1.81
N LEU A 176 -13.74 -4.96 -1.67
CA LEU A 176 -14.44 -5.78 -2.65
C LEU A 176 -15.93 -5.40 -2.72
N LEU A 177 -16.57 -5.22 -1.56
CA LEU A 177 -17.98 -4.81 -1.49
C LEU A 177 -18.19 -3.42 -2.11
N VAL A 178 -17.31 -2.46 -1.81
CA VAL A 178 -17.34 -1.11 -2.39
C VAL A 178 -17.11 -1.18 -3.89
N GLY A 179 -16.13 -1.95 -4.35
CA GLY A 179 -15.84 -2.15 -5.77
C GLY A 179 -17.08 -2.64 -6.54
N ILE A 180 -17.74 -3.68 -6.03
CA ILE A 180 -18.95 -4.25 -6.61
C ILE A 180 -20.14 -3.27 -6.54
N ALA A 181 -20.28 -2.54 -5.43
CA ALA A 181 -21.43 -1.66 -5.21
C ALA A 181 -21.33 -0.33 -5.96
N ALA A 182 -20.14 0.23 -6.09
CA ALA A 182 -19.90 1.54 -6.69
C ALA A 182 -19.70 1.48 -8.22
N PHE A 183 -19.06 0.42 -8.73
CA PHE A 183 -18.71 0.32 -10.15
C PHE A 183 -19.55 -0.78 -10.83
N LYS A 184 -20.66 -0.35 -11.43
CA LYS A 184 -21.64 -1.24 -12.08
C LYS A 184 -21.65 -1.16 -13.62
N ASP A 185 -20.76 -0.36 -14.17
CA ASP A 185 -20.72 -0.10 -15.61
C ASP A 185 -20.26 -1.34 -16.37
N ASP A 186 -20.89 -1.59 -17.52
CA ASP A 186 -20.49 -2.65 -18.43
C ASP A 186 -19.18 -2.30 -19.15
N TRP A 187 -18.55 -3.30 -19.76
CA TRP A 187 -17.27 -3.16 -20.46
C TRP A 187 -17.29 -2.10 -21.56
N GLY A 188 -18.40 -1.97 -22.30
CA GLY A 188 -18.51 -0.98 -23.38
C GLY A 188 -18.58 0.44 -22.83
N THR A 189 -19.37 0.65 -21.77
CA THR A 189 -19.44 1.94 -21.08
C THR A 189 -18.08 2.34 -20.48
N GLN A 190 -17.38 1.41 -19.83
CA GLN A 190 -16.04 1.68 -19.27
C GLN A 190 -15.01 2.03 -20.35
N ALA A 191 -15.04 1.34 -21.50
CA ALA A 191 -14.13 1.64 -22.62
C ALA A 191 -14.38 3.05 -23.19
N SER A 192 -15.64 3.43 -23.39
CA SER A 192 -16.01 4.77 -23.89
C SER A 192 -15.59 5.88 -22.92
N LYS A 193 -15.72 5.67 -21.61
CA LYS A 193 -15.23 6.61 -20.59
C LYS A 193 -13.70 6.72 -20.61
N ALA A 194 -13.01 5.58 -20.71
CA ALA A 194 -11.57 5.52 -20.78
C ALA A 194 -10.98 6.28 -21.98
N ASP A 195 -11.66 6.28 -23.12
CA ASP A 195 -11.25 7.05 -24.30
C ASP A 195 -11.33 8.57 -24.08
N ASN A 196 -12.28 9.03 -23.27
CA ASN A 196 -12.47 10.45 -22.94
C ASN A 196 -11.66 10.91 -21.71
N PHE A 197 -10.89 10.01 -21.08
CA PHE A 197 -10.15 10.30 -19.85
C PHE A 197 -9.10 11.40 -20.05
N LEU A 198 -9.13 12.44 -19.20
CA LEU A 198 -8.31 13.66 -19.30
C LEU A 198 -8.50 14.45 -20.61
N GLY A 199 -9.72 14.42 -21.14
CA GLY A 199 -10.12 15.26 -22.27
C GLY A 199 -9.82 14.64 -23.63
N GLY A 200 -10.04 13.33 -23.78
CA GLY A 200 -10.00 12.71 -25.12
C GLY A 200 -10.85 13.52 -26.09
N SER A 201 -10.36 13.99 -27.23
CA SER A 201 -9.25 13.49 -28.08
C SER A 201 -8.25 14.60 -28.49
N PRO A 202 -7.43 14.40 -29.55
CA PRO A 202 -7.92 14.85 -30.87
C PRO A 202 -8.44 13.72 -31.76
#